data_AF-A0AAF0PSW7-F1
#
_entry.id   AF-A0AAF0PSW7-F1
#
_cell.length_a   1.000
_cell.length_b   1.000
_cell.length_c   1.000
_cell.angle_alpha   90.00
_cell.angle_beta   90.00
_cell.angle_gamma   90.00
#
_symmetry.space_group_name_H-M   'P 1'
#
loop_
_entity.id
_entity.type
_entity.pdbx_description
1 polymer ?
#
loop_
_entity_poly.entity_id
_entity_poly.type
_entity_poly.pdbx_seq_one_letter_code
_entity_poly.pdbx_strand_id
1 'polypeptide(L)'
;MLWHSLGAYVDTFFFLFLLTYQKRVEQFIILLQKTMNDALMGILRIRNLISPPYVSVQPHMTVHEISNSDQFVVLGSDGLFDFFSNDEVVKLVHSYILCHPSGDPANYLVEQLVMRAADCAGFSMEELMSIPAGRRRKYHDDITVIVINLGMNKRTSKASTYQ
;
A
#
# COMPACT_ATOMS: atom_id res chain seq x y z
N MET A 1 -27.60 17.26 -1.93
CA MET A 1 -27.56 15.88 -2.47
C MET A 1 -27.05 15.94 -3.90
N LEU A 2 -25.75 16.18 -4.10
CA LEU A 2 -25.12 16.26 -5.42
C LEU A 2 -23.73 15.60 -5.34
N TRP A 3 -23.74 14.28 -5.24
CA TRP A 3 -22.59 13.42 -5.48
C TRP A 3 -22.83 12.68 -6.79
N HIS A 4 -22.78 13.37 -7.93
CA HIS A 4 -22.74 12.70 -9.22
C HIS A 4 -21.84 13.51 -10.15
N SER A 5 -20.64 12.97 -10.41
CA SER A 5 -20.20 12.62 -11.77
C SER A 5 -18.67 12.44 -11.95
N LEU A 6 -17.85 12.27 -10.89
CA LEU A 6 -16.41 11.99 -11.09
C LEU A 6 -15.73 10.97 -10.14
N GLY A 7 -16.47 10.28 -9.25
CA GLY A 7 -15.86 9.51 -8.15
C GLY A 7 -15.83 7.98 -8.26
N ALA A 8 -16.41 7.35 -9.28
CA ALA A 8 -16.74 5.91 -9.18
C ALA A 8 -15.52 4.94 -9.17
N TYR A 9 -14.41 5.30 -9.81
CA TYR A 9 -13.29 4.35 -9.97
C TYR A 9 -12.32 4.35 -8.79
N VAL A 10 -12.08 5.52 -8.19
CA VAL A 10 -11.20 5.66 -7.01
C VAL A 10 -11.92 5.15 -5.77
N ASP A 11 -13.25 5.34 -5.67
CA ASP A 11 -14.04 4.79 -4.58
C ASP A 11 -13.99 3.26 -4.58
N THR A 12 -14.20 2.59 -5.71
CA THR A 12 -14.31 1.12 -5.68
C THR A 12 -12.99 0.43 -5.30
N PHE A 13 -11.85 0.92 -5.80
CA PHE A 13 -10.54 0.32 -5.52
C PHE A 13 -10.04 0.63 -4.10
N PHE A 14 -10.19 1.89 -3.66
CA PHE A 14 -9.83 2.28 -2.30
C PHE A 14 -10.73 1.59 -1.26
N PHE A 15 -12.03 1.49 -1.55
CA PHE A 15 -12.98 0.79 -0.69
C PHE A 15 -12.70 -0.71 -0.67
N LEU A 16 -12.32 -1.35 -1.80
CA LEU A 16 -11.94 -2.76 -1.81
C LEU A 16 -10.63 -3.02 -1.05
N PHE A 17 -9.67 -2.10 -1.11
CA PHE A 17 -8.43 -2.17 -0.32
C PHE A 17 -8.73 -2.05 1.18
N LEU A 18 -9.50 -1.03 1.59
CA LEU A 18 -9.95 -0.87 2.97
C LEU A 18 -10.75 -2.08 3.45
N LEU A 19 -11.65 -2.62 2.62
CA LEU A 19 -12.42 -3.82 2.94
C LEU A 19 -11.52 -5.05 3.09
N THR A 20 -10.49 -5.19 2.25
CA THR A 20 -9.56 -6.32 2.34
C THR A 20 -8.70 -6.22 3.58
N TYR A 21 -8.21 -5.01 3.90
CA TYR A 21 -7.50 -4.72 5.14
C TYR A 21 -8.38 -5.02 6.35
N GLN A 22 -9.61 -4.51 6.37
CA GLN A 22 -10.57 -4.74 7.44
C GLN A 22 -10.90 -6.23 7.62
N LYS A 23 -11.12 -6.97 6.53
CA LYS A 23 -11.33 -8.43 6.57
C LYS A 23 -10.11 -9.19 7.11
N ARG A 24 -8.87 -8.79 6.77
CA ARG A 24 -7.65 -9.41 7.32
C ARG A 24 -7.52 -9.15 8.83
N VAL A 25 -7.82 -7.93 9.28
CA VAL A 25 -7.82 -7.60 10.72
C VAL A 25 -8.92 -8.36 11.46
N GLU A 26 -10.12 -8.47 10.89
CA GLU A 26 -11.20 -9.28 11.47
C GLU A 26 -10.81 -10.76 11.58
N GLN A 27 -10.21 -11.34 10.53
CA GLN A 27 -9.68 -12.72 10.58
C GLN A 27 -8.60 -12.87 11.67
N PHE A 28 -7.73 -11.88 11.85
CA PHE A 28 -6.70 -11.92 12.88
C PHE A 28 -7.29 -11.79 14.30
N ILE A 29 -8.29 -10.93 14.49
CA ILE A 29 -9.05 -10.82 15.75
C ILE A 29 -9.74 -12.14 16.09
N ILE A 30 -10.29 -12.82 15.09
CA ILE A 30 -10.91 -14.14 15.23
C ILE A 30 -9.86 -15.17 15.73
N LEU A 31 -8.62 -15.15 15.21
CA LEU A 31 -7.55 -16.04 15.68
C LEU A 31 -7.13 -15.77 17.14
N LEU A 32 -7.30 -14.55 17.64
CA LEU A 32 -7.02 -14.18 19.02
C LEU A 32 -8.14 -14.61 20.00
N GLN A 33 -9.27 -15.10 19.51
CA GLN A 33 -10.31 -15.67 20.37
C GLN A 33 -9.85 -17.01 20.95
N LYS A 34 -10.09 -17.21 22.25
CA LYS A 34 -9.63 -18.40 22.99
C LYS A 34 -9.98 -19.71 22.27
N THR A 35 -11.21 -19.86 21.79
CA THR A 35 -11.67 -21.07 21.08
C THR A 35 -10.86 -21.38 19.82
N MET A 36 -10.49 -20.34 19.06
CA MET A 36 -9.72 -20.53 17.82
C MET A 36 -8.22 -20.63 18.08
N ASN A 37 -7.70 -19.86 19.04
CA ASN A 37 -6.31 -19.99 19.49
C ASN A 37 -6.03 -21.37 20.10
N ASP A 38 -6.99 -21.96 20.81
CA ASP A 38 -6.88 -23.31 21.37
C ASP A 38 -6.94 -24.41 20.28
N ALA A 39 -7.51 -24.10 19.11
CA ALA A 39 -7.48 -24.98 17.94
C ALA A 39 -6.16 -24.92 17.15
N LEU A 40 -5.26 -23.98 17.47
CA LEU A 40 -3.95 -23.86 16.83
C LEU A 40 -2.94 -24.86 17.41
N MET A 41 -2.17 -25.52 16.54
CA MET A 41 -1.18 -26.52 16.93
C MET A 41 0.19 -25.91 17.27
N GLY A 42 0.79 -26.38 18.36
CA GLY A 42 2.22 -26.19 18.66
C GLY A 42 2.67 -24.73 18.72
N ILE A 43 3.64 -24.38 17.87
CA ILE A 43 4.24 -23.03 17.80
C ILE A 43 3.27 -21.93 17.36
N LEU A 44 2.14 -22.29 16.76
CA LEU A 44 1.15 -21.34 16.26
C LEU A 44 0.21 -20.84 17.35
N ARG A 45 0.19 -21.48 18.54
CA ARG A 45 -0.65 -21.08 19.66
C ARG A 45 -0.08 -19.84 20.34
N ILE A 46 -0.87 -18.78 20.37
CA ILE A 46 -0.50 -17.50 20.96
C ILE A 46 -0.61 -17.62 22.48
N ARG A 47 0.50 -17.37 23.18
CA ARG A 47 0.59 -17.44 24.65
C ARG A 47 0.23 -16.10 25.28
N ASN A 48 -0.10 -16.10 26.58
CA ASN A 48 -0.32 -14.90 27.39
C ASN A 48 -1.46 -13.99 26.91
N LEU A 49 -2.51 -14.57 26.33
CA LEU A 49 -3.77 -13.86 26.06
C LEU A 49 -4.57 -13.68 27.37
N ILE A 50 -4.11 -12.75 28.22
CA ILE A 50 -4.68 -12.49 29.56
C ILE A 50 -5.83 -11.46 29.52
N SER A 51 -5.72 -10.39 28.75
CA SER A 51 -6.68 -9.27 28.75
C SER A 51 -7.05 -8.80 27.33
N PRO A 52 -8.06 -9.41 26.67
CA PRO A 52 -8.59 -8.91 25.40
C PRO A 52 -9.31 -7.55 25.58
N PRO A 53 -9.46 -6.73 24.52
CA PRO A 53 -9.04 -6.97 23.13
C PRO A 53 -7.58 -6.58 22.84
N TYR A 54 -6.88 -7.39 22.03
CA TYR A 54 -5.46 -7.16 21.68
C TYR A 54 -5.25 -6.37 20.39
N VAL A 55 -6.25 -6.34 19.52
CA VAL A 55 -6.21 -5.66 18.22
C VAL A 55 -7.50 -4.86 18.09
N SER A 56 -7.36 -3.63 17.60
CA SER A 56 -8.47 -2.74 17.32
C SER A 56 -8.58 -2.54 15.81
N VAL A 57 -9.81 -2.56 15.30
CA VAL A 57 -10.14 -2.14 13.92
C VAL A 57 -10.32 -0.63 13.80
N GLN A 58 -10.23 0.10 14.92
CA GLN A 58 -10.41 1.55 14.91
C GLN A 58 -9.23 2.22 14.20
N PRO A 59 -9.47 2.92 13.06
CA PRO A 59 -8.39 3.60 12.36
C PRO A 59 -7.95 4.86 13.10
N HIS A 60 -6.71 5.28 12.84
CA HIS A 60 -6.29 6.63 13.15
C HIS A 60 -6.80 7.58 12.06
N MET A 61 -7.44 8.69 12.47
CA MET A 61 -8.01 9.66 11.54
C MET A 61 -7.31 11.01 11.71
N THR A 62 -6.88 11.59 10.60
CA THR A 62 -6.32 12.93 10.53
C THR A 62 -6.99 13.68 9.40
N VAL A 63 -7.31 14.96 9.62
CA VAL A 63 -7.91 15.84 8.62
C VAL A 63 -6.90 16.93 8.31
N HIS A 64 -6.64 17.12 7.01
CA HIS A 64 -5.75 18.17 6.49
C HIS A 64 -6.49 18.98 5.44
N GLU A 65 -6.48 20.30 5.57
CA GLU A 65 -7.05 21.20 4.57
C GLU A 65 -6.03 21.42 3.45
N ILE A 66 -6.43 21.10 2.22
CA ILE A 66 -5.55 21.21 1.06
C ILE A 66 -5.21 22.68 0.81
N SER A 67 -3.91 22.97 0.77
CA SER A 67 -3.34 24.28 0.48
C SER A 67 -2.77 24.34 -0.93
N ASN A 68 -2.49 25.55 -1.41
CA ASN A 68 -1.85 25.75 -2.72
C ASN A 68 -0.42 25.18 -2.80
N SER A 69 0.21 24.88 -1.67
CA SER A 69 1.51 24.21 -1.60
C SER A 69 1.41 22.69 -1.72
N ASP A 70 0.22 22.11 -1.53
CA ASP A 70 0.04 20.66 -1.59
C ASP A 70 -0.10 20.20 -3.04
N GLN A 71 0.89 19.46 -3.52
CA GLN A 71 0.93 19.02 -4.92
C GLN A 71 0.31 17.64 -5.13
N PHE A 72 0.62 16.69 -4.25
CA PHE A 72 0.16 15.31 -4.38
C PHE A 72 0.15 14.61 -3.02
N VAL A 73 -0.56 13.47 -2.96
CA VAL A 73 -0.53 12.52 -1.86
C VAL A 73 -0.09 11.17 -2.40
N VAL A 74 0.83 10.50 -1.71
CA VAL A 74 1.22 9.13 -1.99
C VAL A 74 0.66 8.24 -0.90
N LEU A 75 -0.10 7.22 -1.30
CA LEU A 75 -0.51 6.12 -0.45
C LEU A 75 0.23 4.88 -0.90
N GLY A 76 0.80 4.13 0.04
CA GLY A 76 1.52 2.89 -0.26
C GLY A 76 1.31 1.83 0.81
N SER A 77 1.44 0.56 0.43
CA SER A 77 1.61 -0.53 1.39
C SER A 77 3.00 -0.47 2.03
N ASP A 78 3.19 -1.24 3.11
CA ASP A 78 4.50 -1.52 3.71
C ASP A 78 5.54 -1.94 2.67
N GLY A 79 5.15 -2.74 1.67
CA GLY A 79 6.02 -3.13 0.57
C GLY A 79 6.72 -1.95 -0.14
N LEU A 80 6.13 -0.75 -0.20
CA LEU A 80 6.81 0.46 -0.69
C LEU A 80 7.81 1.02 0.33
N PHE A 81 7.37 1.18 1.56
CA PHE A 81 8.11 1.87 2.62
C PHE A 81 9.20 1.01 3.26
N ASP A 82 9.23 -0.29 2.97
CA ASP A 82 10.36 -1.18 3.28
C ASP A 82 11.63 -0.83 2.48
N PHE A 83 11.48 -0.18 1.31
CA PHE A 83 12.60 0.16 0.40
C PHE A 83 12.88 1.65 0.27
N PHE A 84 11.93 2.50 0.64
CA PHE A 84 12.05 3.95 0.52
C PHE A 84 11.53 4.65 1.77
N SER A 85 12.28 5.66 2.21
CA SER A 85 11.78 6.63 3.18
C SER A 85 10.72 7.55 2.56
N ASN A 86 9.86 8.15 3.40
CA ASN A 86 8.86 9.13 2.96
C ASN A 86 9.48 10.26 2.12
N ASP A 87 10.65 10.76 2.53
CA ASP A 87 11.36 11.83 1.83
C ASP A 87 11.86 11.39 0.44
N GLU A 88 12.33 10.16 0.29
CA GLU A 88 12.73 9.61 -1.01
C GLU A 88 11.53 9.47 -1.93
N VAL A 89 10.42 8.94 -1.43
CA VAL A 89 9.17 8.79 -2.21
C VAL A 89 8.70 10.15 -2.73
N VAL A 90 8.66 11.17 -1.86
CA VAL A 90 8.26 12.54 -2.25
C VAL A 90 9.21 13.11 -3.31
N LYS A 91 10.53 12.94 -3.14
CA LYS A 91 11.53 13.43 -4.11
C LYS A 91 11.38 12.74 -5.47
N LEU A 92 11.22 11.42 -5.48
CA LEU A 92 11.04 10.63 -6.71
C LEU A 92 9.80 11.08 -7.47
N VAL A 93 8.65 11.13 -6.79
CA VAL A 93 7.38 11.54 -7.41
C VAL A 93 7.45 12.99 -7.90
N HIS A 94 7.96 13.91 -7.08
CA HIS A 94 8.06 15.32 -7.46
C HIS A 94 8.97 15.50 -8.69
N SER A 95 10.14 14.87 -8.71
CA SER A 95 11.06 14.94 -9.86
C SER A 95 10.43 14.34 -11.12
N TYR A 96 9.72 13.21 -11.00
CA TYR A 96 9.09 12.54 -12.12
C TYR A 96 7.96 13.37 -12.73
N ILE A 97 7.08 13.95 -11.90
CA ILE A 97 5.96 14.77 -12.38
C ILE A 97 6.47 16.02 -13.13
N LEU A 98 7.55 16.64 -12.66
CA LEU A 98 8.16 17.80 -13.33
C LEU A 98 8.73 17.45 -14.71
N CYS A 99 9.40 16.30 -14.83
CA CYS A 99 10.00 15.86 -16.09
C CYS A 99 9.01 15.19 -17.05
N HIS A 100 7.94 14.57 -16.52
CA HIS A 100 6.99 13.78 -17.27
C HIS A 100 5.53 14.16 -16.92
N PRO A 101 5.02 15.31 -17.40
CA PRO A 101 3.71 15.83 -17.01
C PRO A 101 2.52 14.92 -17.34
N SER A 102 2.69 13.99 -18.28
CA SER A 102 1.67 13.00 -18.69
C SER A 102 2.03 11.56 -18.28
N GLY A 103 3.07 11.38 -17.47
CA GLY A 103 3.52 10.08 -17.00
C GLY A 103 2.65 9.53 -15.87
N ASP A 104 2.95 8.29 -15.48
CA ASP A 104 2.33 7.62 -14.34
C ASP A 104 3.35 7.55 -13.18
N PRO A 105 3.26 8.44 -12.18
CA PRO A 105 4.19 8.47 -11.06
C PRO A 105 4.06 7.24 -10.15
N ALA A 106 2.89 6.58 -10.10
CA ALA A 106 2.72 5.36 -9.32
C ALA A 106 3.47 4.21 -9.98
N ASN A 107 3.32 4.05 -11.30
CA ASN A 107 4.08 3.06 -12.06
C ASN A 107 5.60 3.29 -11.94
N TYR A 108 6.03 4.54 -12.05
CA TYR A 108 7.43 4.90 -11.86
C TYR A 108 7.97 4.47 -10.49
N LEU A 109 7.23 4.71 -9.41
CA LEU A 109 7.64 4.26 -8.07
C LEU A 109 7.77 2.73 -7.99
N VAL A 110 6.85 1.99 -8.61
CA VAL A 110 6.93 0.52 -8.68
C VAL A 110 8.19 0.09 -9.43
N GLU A 111 8.49 0.68 -10.58
CA GLU A 111 9.71 0.38 -11.34
C GLU A 111 10.98 0.66 -10.52
N GLN A 112 11.06 1.81 -9.84
CA GLN A 112 12.19 2.14 -8.96
C GLN A 112 12.34 1.14 -7.81
N LEU A 113 11.23 0.68 -7.24
CA LEU A 113 11.21 -0.32 -6.18
C LEU A 113 11.73 -1.66 -6.66
N VAL A 114 11.21 -2.16 -7.78
CA VAL A 114 11.64 -3.46 -8.32
C VAL A 114 13.13 -3.43 -8.64
N MET A 115 13.64 -2.33 -9.21
CA MET A 115 15.08 -2.16 -9.42
C MET A 115 15.86 -2.21 -8.10
N ARG A 116 15.44 -1.46 -7.08
CA ARG A 116 16.11 -1.46 -5.78
C ARG A 116 16.05 -2.82 -5.08
N ALA A 117 14.93 -3.51 -5.14
CA ALA A 117 14.78 -4.86 -4.60
C ALA A 117 15.69 -5.87 -5.34
N ALA A 118 15.84 -5.72 -6.65
CA ALA A 118 16.73 -6.55 -7.45
C ALA A 118 18.19 -6.30 -7.07
N ASP A 119 18.59 -5.03 -6.96
CA ASP A 119 19.94 -4.63 -6.52
C ASP A 119 20.27 -5.17 -5.12
N CYS A 120 19.32 -5.07 -4.17
CA CYS A 120 19.48 -5.62 -2.82
C CYS A 120 19.61 -7.15 -2.81
N ALA A 121 18.95 -7.84 -3.76
CA ALA A 121 18.99 -9.28 -3.88
C ALA A 121 20.16 -9.80 -4.76
N GLY A 122 20.87 -8.91 -5.45
CA GLY A 122 21.93 -9.27 -6.40
C GLY A 122 21.40 -9.84 -7.72
N PHE A 123 20.21 -9.42 -8.15
CA PHE A 123 19.57 -9.84 -9.39
C PHE A 123 19.43 -8.67 -10.37
N SER A 124 19.22 -8.98 -11.65
CA SER A 124 18.61 -8.03 -12.57
C SER A 124 17.11 -7.89 -12.29
N MET A 125 16.49 -6.82 -12.79
CA MET A 125 15.03 -6.64 -12.73
C MET A 125 14.29 -7.83 -13.38
N GLU A 126 14.77 -8.30 -14.53
CA GLU A 126 14.18 -9.42 -15.28
C GLU A 126 14.26 -10.73 -14.49
N GLU A 127 15.41 -10.99 -13.85
CA GLU A 127 15.61 -12.15 -13.00
C GLU A 127 14.66 -12.13 -11.80
N LEU A 128 14.56 -10.99 -11.10
CA LEU A 128 13.65 -10.83 -9.97
C LEU A 128 12.19 -11.06 -10.37
N MET A 129 11.77 -10.51 -11.52
CA MET A 129 10.40 -10.67 -12.03
C MET A 129 10.10 -12.10 -12.51
N SER A 130 11.13 -12.86 -12.89
CA SER A 130 10.97 -14.27 -13.28
C SER A 130 10.76 -15.23 -12.10
N ILE A 131 10.93 -14.74 -10.85
CA ILE A 131 10.83 -15.57 -9.65
C ILE A 131 9.38 -16.04 -9.46
N PRO A 132 9.13 -17.35 -9.31
CA PRO A 132 7.78 -17.87 -9.08
C PRO A 132 7.15 -17.29 -7.80
N ALA A 133 5.84 -17.03 -7.82
CA ALA A 133 5.10 -16.37 -6.75
C ALA A 133 5.35 -16.95 -5.34
N GLY A 134 5.56 -18.27 -5.22
CA GLY A 134 5.86 -18.92 -3.93
C GLY A 134 7.21 -18.57 -3.29
N ARG A 135 8.14 -17.96 -4.05
CA ARG A 135 9.46 -17.51 -3.56
C ARG A 135 9.62 -15.99 -3.60
N ARG A 136 8.71 -15.25 -4.23
CA ARG A 136 8.79 -13.80 -4.45
C ARG A 136 8.84 -13.00 -3.14
N ARG A 137 8.04 -13.39 -2.14
CA ARG A 137 8.00 -12.76 -0.80
C ARG A 137 9.31 -12.79 -0.01
N LYS A 138 10.34 -13.50 -0.48
CA LYS A 138 11.70 -13.43 0.10
C LYS A 138 12.44 -12.15 -0.28
N TYR A 139 12.01 -11.49 -1.36
CA TYR A 139 12.73 -10.37 -1.96
C TYR A 139 11.96 -9.07 -1.84
N HIS A 140 10.64 -9.10 -1.98
CA HIS A 140 9.75 -7.96 -1.71
C HIS A 140 8.34 -8.47 -1.36
N ASP A 141 7.56 -7.69 -0.59
CA ASP A 141 6.15 -7.98 -0.35
C ASP A 141 5.25 -7.50 -1.51
N ASP A 142 3.94 -7.67 -1.38
CA ASP A 142 2.95 -7.14 -2.31
C ASP A 142 3.00 -5.59 -2.32
N ILE A 143 3.36 -5.02 -3.47
CA ILE A 143 3.54 -3.57 -3.64
C ILE A 143 2.21 -2.96 -4.09
N THR A 144 1.70 -1.99 -3.34
CA THR A 144 0.57 -1.15 -3.76
C THR A 144 0.98 0.31 -3.63
N VAL A 145 0.80 1.09 -4.70
CA VAL A 145 1.09 2.52 -4.73
C VAL A 145 -0.06 3.26 -5.40
N ILE A 146 -0.53 4.33 -4.78
CA ILE A 146 -1.54 5.24 -5.33
C ILE A 146 -0.98 6.66 -5.19
N VAL A 147 -0.93 7.40 -6.29
CA VAL A 147 -0.53 8.80 -6.30
C VAL A 147 -1.74 9.65 -6.68
N ILE A 148 -2.18 10.50 -5.76
CA ILE A 148 -3.29 11.41 -5.95
C ILE A 148 -2.71 12.80 -6.23
N ASN A 149 -2.88 13.31 -7.44
CA ASN A 149 -2.52 14.68 -7.76
C ASN A 149 -3.57 15.64 -7.17
N LEU A 150 -3.12 16.58 -6.33
CA LEU A 150 -3.98 17.58 -5.69
C LEU A 150 -4.01 18.89 -6.47
N GLY A 151 -3.16 19.03 -7.50
CA GLY A 151 -3.04 20.24 -8.30
C GLY A 151 -4.39 20.81 -8.75
N MET A 152 -4.58 22.11 -8.54
CA MET A 152 -5.81 22.88 -8.78
C MET A 152 -6.33 22.90 -10.24
N ASN A 153 -5.90 22.01 -11.13
CA ASN A 153 -6.51 21.82 -12.44
C ASN A 153 -6.75 20.33 -12.71
N LYS A 154 -7.95 19.90 -12.29
CA LYS A 154 -8.66 18.65 -12.59
C LYS A 154 -7.95 17.68 -13.54
N ARG A 155 -7.37 16.60 -12.99
CA ARG A 155 -7.43 15.23 -13.54
C ARG A 155 -6.74 14.26 -12.56
N THR A 156 -7.53 13.42 -11.91
CA THR A 156 -7.03 12.25 -11.17
C THR A 156 -6.43 11.27 -12.17
N SER A 157 -5.11 11.03 -12.09
CA SER A 157 -4.39 10.05 -12.88
C SER A 157 -4.61 8.64 -12.34
N LYS A 158 -4.53 7.65 -13.24
CA LYS A 158 -4.92 6.25 -13.06
C LYS A 158 -4.20 5.54 -11.89
N ALA A 159 -4.88 4.55 -11.31
CA ALA A 159 -4.25 3.57 -10.42
C ALA A 159 -3.62 2.44 -11.25
N SER A 160 -2.40 2.04 -10.91
CA SER A 160 -1.71 0.91 -11.50
C SER A 160 -1.52 -0.19 -10.45
N THR A 161 -1.68 -1.45 -10.84
CA THR A 161 -1.50 -2.62 -9.98
C THR A 161 -0.63 -3.61 -10.75
N TYR A 162 0.51 -3.97 -10.19
CA TYR A 162 1.38 -5.02 -10.71
C TYR A 162 1.08 -6.33 -9.98
N GLN A 163 0.80 -7.42 -10.72
CA GLN A 163 0.55 -8.76 -10.19
C GLN A 163 1.82 -9.63 -10.21
#